data_AF-A0A953SX71-F1
#
_entry.id   AF-A0A953SX71-F1
#
_cell.length_a   1.000
_cell.length_b   1.000
_cell.length_c   1.000
_cell.angle_alpha   90.00
_cell.angle_beta   90.00
_cell.angle_gamma   90.00
#
_symmetry.space_group_name_H-M   'P 1'
#
loop_
_entity.id
_entity.type
_entity.pdbx_description
1 polymer ?
#
loop_
_entity_poly.entity_id
_entity_poly.type
_entity_poly.pdbx_seq_one_letter_code
_entity_poly.pdbx_strand_id
1 'polypeptide(L)'
;MLKYFFITLLYLGSLNAQGFICAVGGGSEDYGSWSDDPYGWIVDKGDSGRVVILYYGDATNWLPNYFVSLGASNAYNKKISTREDADLQATYDELITAKIIFLKGGDQWQYVKLWKGTKTEDAIRYVFENGGVVAGTSAGAMILGDVCFSAQYSSPDSRTALLNPASSSLSLDDD
;
A
#
# COMPACT_ATOMS: atom_id res chain seq x y z
N MET A 1 -2.42 19.46 -59.49
CA MET A 1 -2.72 18.12 -58.91
C MET A 1 -1.46 17.64 -58.21
N LEU A 2 -1.57 17.07 -56.99
CA LEU A 2 -0.50 16.44 -56.19
C LEU A 2 0.47 17.40 -55.44
N LYS A 3 0.78 17.26 -54.14
CA LYS A 3 0.24 16.56 -52.96
C LYS A 3 0.99 17.21 -51.78
N TYR A 4 0.30 17.88 -50.84
CA TYR A 4 0.94 18.36 -49.61
C TYR A 4 1.22 17.14 -48.73
N PHE A 5 2.50 16.84 -48.50
CA PHE A 5 2.92 15.77 -47.60
C PHE A 5 2.96 16.34 -46.17
N PHE A 6 1.84 16.26 -45.45
CA PHE A 6 1.82 16.52 -44.02
C PHE A 6 2.49 15.33 -43.32
N ILE A 7 3.69 15.54 -42.79
CA ILE A 7 4.33 14.60 -41.86
C ILE A 7 3.63 14.77 -40.53
N THR A 8 2.72 13.86 -40.20
CA THR A 8 2.12 13.77 -38.87
C THR A 8 3.19 13.28 -37.90
N LEU A 9 3.52 14.13 -36.93
CA LEU A 9 4.39 13.81 -35.80
C LEU A 9 3.73 12.70 -34.96
N LEU A 10 4.28 11.49 -34.96
CA LEU A 10 3.85 10.41 -34.06
C LEU A 10 4.36 10.71 -32.65
N TYR A 11 3.52 11.30 -31.80
CA TYR A 11 3.72 11.29 -30.35
C TYR A 11 3.41 9.87 -29.85
N LEU A 12 4.45 9.04 -29.66
CA LEU A 12 4.34 7.81 -28.85
C LEU A 12 4.38 8.19 -27.37
N GLY A 13 3.32 8.84 -26.90
CA GLY A 13 3.07 9.06 -25.48
C GLY A 13 2.37 7.85 -24.88
N SER A 14 3.11 6.84 -24.47
CA SER A 14 2.61 5.85 -23.51
C SER A 14 3.59 5.74 -22.35
N LEU A 15 3.63 6.81 -21.54
CA LEU A 15 4.07 6.77 -20.15
C LEU A 15 2.86 6.33 -19.33
N ASN A 16 2.67 5.04 -19.09
CA ASN A 16 1.73 4.62 -18.05
C ASN A 16 2.35 3.51 -17.24
N ALA A 17 2.96 3.90 -16.13
CA ALA A 17 2.97 3.07 -14.94
C ALA A 17 2.74 4.01 -13.74
N GLN A 18 1.49 4.44 -13.61
CA GLN A 18 0.95 4.89 -12.34
C GLN A 18 0.13 3.70 -11.83
N GLY A 19 0.63 3.02 -10.80
CA GLY A 19 0.01 1.83 -10.23
C GLY A 19 -1.36 2.13 -9.60
N PHE A 20 -1.85 1.14 -8.85
CA PHE A 20 -3.16 1.25 -8.19
C PHE A 20 -3.00 1.41 -6.69
N ILE A 21 -3.85 2.24 -6.09
CA ILE A 21 -3.97 2.36 -4.64
C ILE A 21 -5.35 1.85 -4.19
N CYS A 22 -5.38 1.04 -3.14
CA CYS A 22 -6.62 0.67 -2.44
C CYS A 22 -6.47 0.91 -0.93
N ALA A 23 -7.19 1.91 -0.43
CA ALA A 23 -7.28 2.20 0.99
C ALA A 23 -8.57 1.57 1.56
N VAL A 24 -8.42 0.56 2.41
CA VAL A 24 -9.55 -0.11 3.07
C VAL A 24 -9.70 0.43 4.49
N GLY A 25 -10.90 0.93 4.84
CA GLY A 25 -11.14 1.62 6.12
C GLY A 25 -10.97 0.76 7.38
N GLY A 26 -10.82 -0.56 7.24
CA GLY A 26 -10.76 -1.50 8.34
C GLY A 26 -12.14 -1.99 8.78
N GLY A 27 -12.14 -3.12 9.49
CA GLY A 27 -13.32 -3.88 9.85
C GLY A 27 -12.94 -5.36 9.93
N SER A 28 -13.76 -6.19 10.57
CA SER A 28 -13.50 -7.63 10.58
C SER A 28 -13.66 -8.20 9.16
N GLU A 29 -12.56 -8.70 8.61
CA GLU A 29 -12.56 -9.42 7.34
C GLU A 29 -13.04 -10.86 7.54
N ASP A 30 -13.79 -11.39 6.57
CA ASP A 30 -14.23 -12.79 6.54
C ASP A 30 -14.45 -13.25 5.09
N TYR A 31 -14.50 -14.56 4.86
CA TYR A 31 -14.80 -15.14 3.56
C TYR A 31 -16.27 -14.93 3.20
N GLY A 32 -16.58 -14.51 1.97
CA GLY A 32 -17.95 -14.25 1.53
C GLY A 32 -18.54 -12.99 2.14
N SER A 33 -17.69 -12.04 2.56
CA SER A 33 -18.07 -10.83 3.29
C SER A 33 -17.80 -9.57 2.47
N TRP A 34 -18.06 -8.41 3.08
CA TRP A 34 -17.77 -7.09 2.49
C TRP A 34 -16.32 -6.93 2.04
N SER A 35 -15.38 -7.64 2.68
CA SER A 35 -13.95 -7.58 2.38
C SER A 35 -13.56 -8.25 1.06
N ASP A 36 -14.41 -9.14 0.52
CA ASP A 36 -14.14 -9.85 -0.72
C ASP A 36 -14.04 -8.87 -1.90
N ASP A 37 -14.89 -7.85 -1.94
CA ASP A 37 -14.93 -6.87 -3.03
C ASP A 37 -13.62 -6.05 -3.12
N PRO A 38 -13.16 -5.33 -2.07
CA PRO A 38 -11.92 -4.57 -2.16
C PRO A 38 -10.68 -5.47 -2.31
N TYR A 39 -10.63 -6.64 -1.66
CA TYR A 39 -9.45 -7.52 -1.74
C TYR A 39 -9.41 -8.26 -3.07
N GLY A 40 -10.56 -8.64 -3.62
CA GLY A 40 -10.69 -9.17 -4.97
C GLY A 40 -10.29 -8.14 -6.04
N TRP A 41 -10.68 -6.87 -5.86
CA TRP A 41 -10.22 -5.78 -6.72
C TRP A 41 -8.70 -5.62 -6.68
N ILE A 42 -8.09 -5.72 -5.49
CA ILE A 42 -6.62 -5.68 -5.35
C ILE A 42 -5.97 -6.81 -6.15
N VAL A 43 -6.52 -8.04 -6.07
CA VAL A 43 -6.03 -9.20 -6.81
C VAL A 43 -6.19 -9.02 -8.33
N ASP A 44 -7.35 -8.53 -8.78
CA ASP A 44 -7.61 -8.23 -10.21
C ASP A 44 -6.61 -7.20 -10.75
N LYS A 45 -6.41 -6.09 -10.04
CA LYS A 45 -5.44 -5.05 -10.45
C LYS A 45 -3.99 -5.50 -10.41
N GLY A 46 -3.68 -6.46 -9.54
CA GLY A 46 -2.37 -7.09 -9.50
C GLY A 46 -2.19 -8.23 -10.49
N ASP A 47 -3.12 -8.42 -11.44
CA ASP A 47 -3.08 -9.49 -12.45
C ASP A 47 -2.94 -10.88 -11.83
N SER A 48 -3.67 -11.13 -10.74
CA SER A 48 -3.56 -12.36 -9.95
C SER A 48 -2.13 -12.67 -9.48
N GLY A 49 -1.27 -11.66 -9.41
CA GLY A 49 0.14 -11.82 -9.16
C GLY A 49 0.48 -12.12 -7.70
N ARG A 50 1.77 -12.06 -7.39
CA ARG A 50 2.30 -12.27 -6.05
C ARG A 50 1.91 -11.12 -5.12
N VAL A 51 1.33 -11.47 -3.97
CA VAL A 51 1.02 -10.56 -2.86
C VAL A 51 2.09 -10.68 -1.78
N VAL A 52 2.68 -9.55 -1.40
CA VAL A 52 3.55 -9.45 -0.22
C VAL A 52 2.82 -8.63 0.84
N ILE A 53 2.50 -9.26 1.97
CA ILE A 53 1.78 -8.64 3.08
C ILE A 53 2.79 -8.14 4.09
N LEU A 54 2.96 -6.82 4.19
CA LEU A 54 3.91 -6.21 5.11
C LEU A 54 3.29 -6.01 6.48
N TYR A 55 4.06 -6.34 7.51
CA TYR A 55 3.72 -6.06 8.90
C TYR A 55 4.98 -5.87 9.74
N TYR A 56 4.92 -5.07 10.80
CA TYR A 56 6.04 -4.91 11.74
C TYR A 56 6.03 -5.97 12.86
N GLY A 57 4.89 -6.65 13.06
CA GLY A 57 4.71 -7.68 14.09
C GLY A 57 4.65 -9.09 13.52
N ASP A 58 4.23 -10.04 14.36
CA ASP A 58 3.91 -11.39 13.92
C ASP A 58 2.50 -11.46 13.33
N ALA A 59 2.34 -12.24 12.26
CA ALA A 59 1.07 -12.41 11.58
C ALA A 59 0.77 -13.89 11.34
N THR A 60 -0.50 -14.25 11.42
CA THR A 60 -0.98 -15.60 11.06
C THR A 60 -1.08 -15.74 9.54
N ASN A 61 -1.29 -16.97 9.07
CA ASN A 61 -1.50 -17.25 7.64
C ASN A 61 -2.91 -16.92 7.13
N TRP A 62 -3.76 -16.29 7.94
CA TRP A 62 -5.13 -16.00 7.54
C TRP A 62 -5.20 -15.06 6.32
N LEU A 63 -4.49 -13.91 6.36
CA LEU A 63 -4.46 -12.97 5.23
C LEU A 63 -3.83 -13.56 3.96
N PRO A 64 -2.66 -14.25 4.03
CA PRO A 64 -2.15 -14.99 2.88
C PRO A 64 -3.17 -15.95 2.25
N ASN A 65 -3.82 -16.78 3.08
CA ASN A 65 -4.82 -17.73 2.60
C ASN A 65 -6.03 -17.02 1.98
N TYR A 66 -6.43 -15.89 2.57
CA TYR A 66 -7.54 -15.09 2.07
C TYR A 66 -7.24 -14.51 0.68
N PHE A 67 -6.08 -13.88 0.47
CA PHE A 67 -5.67 -13.41 -0.86
C PHE A 67 -5.59 -14.52 -1.90
N VAL A 68 -5.05 -15.69 -1.53
CA VAL A 68 -5.02 -16.85 -2.42
C VAL A 68 -6.43 -17.34 -2.76
N SER A 69 -7.35 -17.35 -1.79
CA SER A 69 -8.75 -17.73 -2.04
C SER A 69 -9.47 -16.79 -3.01
N LEU A 70 -9.04 -15.54 -3.09
CA LEU A 70 -9.55 -14.52 -4.00
C LEU A 70 -8.85 -14.53 -5.37
N GLY A 71 -7.92 -15.46 -5.60
CA GLY A 71 -7.28 -15.69 -6.91
C GLY A 71 -5.85 -15.19 -7.04
N ALA A 72 -5.18 -14.78 -5.95
CA ALA A 72 -3.75 -14.48 -6.01
C ALA A 72 -2.95 -15.77 -6.26
N SER A 73 -1.95 -15.70 -7.16
CA SER A 73 -1.06 -16.82 -7.49
C SER A 73 -0.22 -17.27 -6.30
N ASN A 74 0.16 -16.33 -5.43
CA ASN A 74 0.83 -16.59 -4.16
C ASN A 74 0.66 -15.39 -3.23
N ALA A 75 0.61 -15.63 -1.92
CA ALA A 75 0.62 -14.59 -0.91
C ALA A 75 1.43 -15.05 0.31
N TYR A 76 2.18 -14.14 0.93
CA TYR A 76 2.89 -14.42 2.19
C TYR A 76 3.12 -13.16 3.03
N ASN A 77 3.36 -13.37 4.32
CA ASN A 77 3.69 -12.29 5.25
C ASN A 77 5.21 -12.01 5.23
N LYS A 78 5.58 -10.74 5.07
CA LYS A 78 6.94 -10.24 5.27
C LYS A 78 6.96 -9.35 6.50
N LYS A 79 7.60 -9.86 7.56
CA LYS A 79 7.83 -9.11 8.80
C LYS A 79 9.04 -8.17 8.62
N ILE A 80 8.87 -6.90 8.94
CA ILE A 80 9.93 -5.88 8.94
C ILE A 80 9.82 -5.09 10.25
N SER A 81 10.46 -5.60 11.31
CA SER A 81 10.28 -5.13 12.69
C SER A 81 11.34 -4.14 13.18
N THR A 82 12.41 -3.92 12.41
CA THR A 82 13.49 -3.00 12.76
C THR A 82 13.77 -2.06 11.59
N ARG A 83 14.38 -0.90 11.89
CA ARG A 83 14.76 0.06 10.86
C ARG A 83 15.92 -0.48 10.03
N GLU A 84 16.81 -1.23 10.65
CA GLU A 84 17.91 -1.94 9.99
C GLU A 84 17.36 -2.91 8.94
N ASP A 85 16.40 -3.78 9.30
CA ASP A 85 15.76 -4.70 8.34
C ASP A 85 15.04 -3.95 7.22
N ALA A 86 14.43 -2.81 7.54
CA ALA A 86 13.73 -1.97 6.59
C ALA A 86 14.65 -1.25 5.60
N ASP A 87 15.94 -1.14 5.92
CA ASP A 87 16.94 -0.48 5.07
C ASP A 87 17.92 -1.45 4.40
N LEU A 88 17.67 -2.76 4.50
CA LEU A 88 18.45 -3.77 3.78
C LEU A 88 18.14 -3.77 2.29
N GLN A 89 19.18 -3.88 1.46
CA GLN A 89 19.01 -4.09 0.01
C GLN A 89 18.26 -5.40 -0.29
N ALA A 90 18.48 -6.44 0.50
CA ALA A 90 17.75 -7.70 0.37
C ALA A 90 16.23 -7.54 0.59
N THR A 91 15.81 -6.62 1.47
CA THR A 91 14.39 -6.30 1.66
C THR A 91 13.85 -5.62 0.40
N TYR A 92 14.55 -4.62 -0.13
CA TYR A 92 14.16 -3.98 -1.40
C TYR A 92 14.01 -4.99 -2.54
N ASP A 93 15.05 -5.80 -2.77
CA ASP A 93 15.12 -6.75 -3.87
C ASP A 93 13.99 -7.79 -3.80
N GLU A 94 13.59 -8.19 -2.59
CA GLU A 94 12.44 -9.07 -2.37
C GLU A 94 11.12 -8.37 -2.73
N LEU A 95 10.91 -7.15 -2.21
CA LEU A 95 9.65 -6.42 -2.34
C LEU A 95 9.35 -6.02 -3.79
N ILE A 96 10.35 -5.63 -4.57
CA ILE A 96 10.14 -5.26 -5.99
C ILE A 96 9.69 -6.42 -6.88
N THR A 97 9.74 -7.66 -6.38
CA THR A 97 9.18 -8.83 -7.10
C THR A 97 7.67 -8.96 -6.97
N ALA A 98 7.04 -8.16 -6.11
CA ALA A 98 5.60 -8.18 -5.88
C ALA A 98 4.83 -7.57 -7.05
N LYS A 99 3.62 -8.10 -7.29
CA LYS A 99 2.60 -7.37 -8.06
C LYS A 99 1.68 -6.57 -7.16
N ILE A 100 1.55 -7.01 -5.92
CA ILE A 100 0.72 -6.40 -4.89
C ILE A 100 1.52 -6.31 -3.61
N ILE A 101 1.66 -5.11 -3.07
CA ILE A 101 2.07 -4.90 -1.68
C ILE A 101 0.82 -4.56 -0.86
N PHE A 102 0.60 -5.30 0.21
CA PHE A 102 -0.50 -5.07 1.13
C PHE A 102 -0.01 -4.73 2.53
N LEU A 103 -0.41 -3.56 3.04
CA LEU A 103 -0.06 -3.06 4.37
C LEU A 103 -1.13 -3.48 5.37
N LYS A 104 -0.78 -4.36 6.29
CA LYS A 104 -1.72 -4.86 7.30
C LYS A 104 -2.18 -3.73 8.25
N GLY A 105 -3.36 -3.88 8.86
CA GLY A 105 -3.78 -3.04 9.99
C GLY A 105 -2.88 -3.18 11.23
N GLY A 106 -2.95 -2.22 12.14
CA GLY A 106 -2.07 -2.15 13.31
C GLY A 106 -1.98 -0.72 13.86
N ASP A 107 -0.77 -0.28 14.16
CA ASP A 107 -0.39 1.06 14.61
C ASP A 107 0.42 1.74 13.49
N GLN A 108 -0.15 2.81 12.92
CA GLN A 108 0.46 3.55 11.81
C GLN A 108 1.81 4.16 12.17
N TRP A 109 2.03 4.51 13.44
CA TRP A 109 3.30 5.09 13.89
C TRP A 109 4.46 4.09 13.74
N GLN A 110 4.20 2.79 13.86
CA GLN A 110 5.24 1.78 13.63
C GLN A 110 5.73 1.80 12.18
N TYR A 111 4.82 1.97 11.21
CA TYR A 111 5.20 2.03 9.80
C TYR A 111 6.05 3.27 9.52
N VAL A 112 5.63 4.45 9.99
CA VAL A 112 6.38 5.70 9.82
C VAL A 112 7.75 5.58 10.48
N LYS A 113 7.79 5.20 11.76
CA LYS A 113 9.02 5.07 12.54
C LYS A 113 10.02 4.09 11.92
N LEU A 114 9.54 2.93 11.44
CA LEU A 114 10.41 1.87 10.97
C LEU A 114 10.79 2.03 9.50
N TRP A 115 9.88 2.46 8.63
CA TRP A 115 10.03 2.31 7.18
C TRP A 115 10.17 3.64 6.41
N LYS A 116 9.76 4.79 6.98
CA LYS A 116 9.94 6.08 6.31
C LYS A 116 11.43 6.38 6.09
N GLY A 117 11.79 6.81 4.89
CA GLY A 117 13.15 7.10 4.46
C GLY A 117 14.05 5.87 4.44
N THR A 118 13.51 4.66 4.22
CA THR A 118 14.29 3.43 4.06
C THR A 118 14.03 2.76 2.72
N LYS A 119 14.87 1.78 2.39
CA LYS A 119 14.68 0.94 1.20
C LYS A 119 13.34 0.22 1.10
N THR A 120 12.66 -0.05 2.21
CA THR A 120 11.28 -0.56 2.20
C THR A 120 10.33 0.43 1.55
N GLU A 121 10.39 1.71 1.92
CA GLU A 121 9.58 2.76 1.29
C GLU A 121 9.91 2.87 -0.20
N ASP A 122 11.20 2.89 -0.54
CA ASP A 122 11.65 2.94 -1.95
C ASP A 122 11.08 1.78 -2.77
N ALA A 123 11.03 0.57 -2.20
CA ALA A 123 10.48 -0.60 -2.88
C ALA A 123 8.95 -0.52 -3.03
N ILE A 124 8.25 0.01 -2.03
CA ILE A 124 6.79 0.24 -2.11
C ILE A 124 6.49 1.23 -3.24
N ARG A 125 7.21 2.36 -3.28
CA ARG A 125 7.10 3.37 -4.35
C ARG A 125 7.44 2.75 -5.70
N TYR A 126 8.51 1.97 -5.79
CA TYR A 126 8.89 1.27 -7.02
C TYR A 126 7.77 0.36 -7.54
N VAL A 127 7.16 -0.47 -6.69
CA VAL A 127 6.06 -1.36 -7.12
C VAL A 127 4.89 -0.56 -7.67
N PHE A 128 4.51 0.54 -7.02
CA PHE A 128 3.48 1.44 -7.51
C PHE A 128 3.86 2.09 -8.86
N GLU A 129 5.04 2.67 -8.96
CA GLU A 129 5.56 3.31 -10.18
C GLU A 129 5.79 2.34 -11.34
N ASN A 130 5.80 1.03 -11.08
CA ASN A 130 5.90 -0.02 -12.10
C ASN A 130 4.57 -0.73 -12.36
N GLY A 131 3.45 -0.10 -12.00
CA GLY A 131 2.10 -0.55 -12.34
C GLY A 131 1.53 -1.63 -11.40
N GLY A 132 2.21 -1.91 -10.29
CA GLY A 132 1.69 -2.77 -9.24
C GLY A 132 0.60 -2.11 -8.40
N VAL A 133 0.06 -2.89 -7.46
CA VAL A 133 -0.95 -2.42 -6.51
C VAL A 133 -0.29 -2.20 -5.16
N VAL A 134 -0.50 -1.04 -4.55
CA VAL A 134 -0.18 -0.78 -3.15
C VAL A 134 -1.49 -0.56 -2.41
N ALA A 135 -1.78 -1.41 -1.44
CA ALA A 135 -3.03 -1.39 -0.72
C ALA A 135 -2.80 -1.56 0.77
N GLY A 136 -3.82 -1.25 1.58
CA GLY A 136 -3.74 -1.43 3.01
C GLY A 136 -5.09 -1.36 3.69
N THR A 137 -5.15 -1.85 4.92
CA THR A 137 -6.35 -1.81 5.76
C THR A 137 -6.09 -1.10 7.08
N SER A 138 -7.05 -0.31 7.57
CA SER A 138 -6.94 0.44 8.83
C SER A 138 -5.64 1.28 8.85
N ALA A 139 -4.75 1.11 9.84
CA ALA A 139 -3.46 1.80 9.88
C ALA A 139 -2.61 1.66 8.61
N GLY A 140 -2.67 0.51 7.93
CA GLY A 140 -1.97 0.32 6.66
C GLY A 140 -2.54 1.17 5.53
N ALA A 141 -3.84 1.49 5.57
CA ALA A 141 -4.48 2.40 4.62
C ALA A 141 -4.12 3.87 4.88
N MET A 142 -3.91 4.24 6.16
CA MET A 142 -3.64 5.62 6.58
C MET A 142 -2.27 6.13 6.13
N ILE A 143 -1.32 5.22 5.90
CA ILE A 143 0.05 5.56 5.46
C ILE A 143 0.22 5.54 3.93
N LEU A 144 -0.87 5.43 3.15
CA LEU A 144 -0.81 5.37 1.68
C LEU A 144 -0.82 6.74 0.99
N GLY A 145 -1.16 7.82 1.70
CA GLY A 145 -1.25 9.17 1.13
C GLY A 145 -0.10 10.07 1.56
N ASP A 146 0.23 11.06 0.72
CA ASP A 146 1.28 12.08 0.96
C ASP A 146 1.06 12.93 2.24
N VAL A 147 -0.13 12.86 2.83
CA VAL A 147 -0.45 13.44 4.14
C VAL A 147 -0.95 12.32 5.03
N CYS A 148 -0.09 11.83 5.91
CA CYS A 148 -0.41 10.73 6.81
C CYS A 148 -0.81 11.27 8.19
N PHE A 149 -1.99 10.87 8.66
CA PHE A 149 -2.34 11.01 10.08
C PHE A 149 -1.53 10.00 10.90
N SER A 150 -0.39 10.41 11.43
CA SER A 150 0.59 9.51 12.07
C SER A 150 0.16 8.95 13.42
N ALA A 151 -0.87 9.53 14.06
CA ALA A 151 -1.34 9.24 15.41
C ALA A 151 -0.21 9.14 16.46
N GLN A 152 0.88 9.87 16.27
CA GLN A 152 2.06 9.85 17.13
C GLN A 152 1.74 10.08 18.62
N TYR A 153 0.63 10.75 18.93
CA TYR A 153 0.26 11.13 20.29
C TYR A 153 -1.11 10.58 20.77
N SER A 154 -2.06 10.23 19.88
CA SER A 154 -3.23 9.35 20.12
C SER A 154 -4.16 9.27 18.89
N SER A 155 -5.22 8.44 18.94
CA SER A 155 -6.34 8.47 17.98
C SER A 155 -7.56 9.15 18.61
N PRO A 156 -7.90 10.41 18.26
CA PRO A 156 -9.07 11.07 18.81
C PRO A 156 -10.36 10.42 18.26
N ASP A 157 -11.39 10.29 19.11
CA ASP A 157 -12.72 9.94 18.64
C ASP A 157 -13.34 11.09 17.80
N SER A 158 -14.37 10.76 17.02
CA SER A 158 -15.01 11.71 16.11
C SER A 158 -15.56 12.97 16.81
N ARG A 159 -15.91 12.87 18.09
CA ARG A 159 -16.37 14.00 18.91
C ARG A 159 -15.20 14.91 19.29
N THR A 160 -14.04 14.33 19.61
CA THR A 160 -12.83 15.04 20.00
C THR A 160 -12.19 15.76 18.81
N ALA A 161 -12.15 15.12 17.64
CA ALA A 161 -11.64 15.73 16.40
C ALA A 161 -12.49 16.92 15.91
N LEU A 162 -13.81 16.88 16.09
CA LEU A 162 -14.72 17.96 15.72
C LEU A 162 -14.59 19.18 16.65
N LEU A 163 -14.31 18.96 17.94
CA LEU A 163 -14.24 20.01 18.95
C LEU A 163 -12.88 20.72 18.99
N ASN A 164 -11.80 20.05 18.57
CA ASN A 164 -10.48 20.66 18.51
C ASN A 164 -9.63 20.04 17.38
N PRO A 165 -9.77 20.53 16.13
CA PRO A 165 -9.03 20.02 14.97
C PRO A 165 -7.53 20.38 14.99
N ALA A 166 -7.04 21.11 16.00
CA ALA A 166 -5.63 21.47 16.18
C ALA A 166 -5.01 20.86 17.45
N SER A 167 -5.65 19.83 18.03
CA SER A 167 -5.12 19.17 19.23
C SER A 167 -3.82 18.44 18.91
N SER A 168 -2.90 18.36 19.87
CA SER A 168 -1.65 17.61 19.73
C SER A 168 -1.86 16.10 19.54
N SER A 169 -3.03 15.58 19.94
CA SER A 169 -3.48 14.22 19.59
C SER A 169 -3.83 14.04 18.12
N LEU A 170 -4.04 15.15 17.38
CA LEU A 170 -4.31 15.14 15.96
C LEU A 170 -3.04 15.58 15.19
N SER A 171 -1.95 14.81 15.26
CA SER A 171 -0.73 15.10 14.48
C SER A 171 -0.93 14.72 13.01
N LEU A 172 -0.83 15.71 12.14
CA LEU A 172 -0.68 15.53 10.70
C LEU A 172 0.81 15.69 10.42
N ASP A 173 1.44 14.64 9.90
CA ASP A 173 2.85 14.70 9.52
C ASP A 173 2.91 14.81 7.98
N ASP A 174 3.69 15.77 7.51
CA ASP A 174 4.01 15.91 6.09
C ASP A 174 5.02 14.82 5.68
N ASP A 175 4.87 14.29 4.46
CA ASP A 175 5.83 13.35 3.90
C ASP A 175 7.18 13.97 3.53
#